data_AF-A0AAW0UCD5-F1
#
_entry.id   AF-A0AAW0UCD5-F1
#
_cell.length_a   1.000
_cell.length_b   1.000
_cell.length_c   1.000
_cell.angle_alpha   90.00
_cell.angle_beta   90.00
_cell.angle_gamma   90.00
#
_symmetry.space_group_name_H-M   'P 1'
#
loop_
_entity.id
_entity.type
_entity.pdbx_description
1 polymer ?
#
loop_
_entity_poly.entity_id
_entity_poly.type
_entity_poly.pdbx_seq_one_letter_code
_entity_poly.pdbx_strand_id
1 'polypeptide(L)'
;MGCDGARQAAVTLVKTGVLVSRRGGKRKALLSYCVIASHSAAATAAHPGRGEVIMSEAIMSSQAMETAPFDPRFPNQNQTKYCYQSYVDFQRCQKLKGDDYEPCQYFKKVFQSICPNAWVEKWDEQLENGSFPGKI
;
A
#
# COMPACT_ATOMS: atom_id res chain seq x y z
N MET A 1 -9.08 17.14 -47.41
CA MET A 1 -10.37 17.52 -46.77
C MET A 1 -10.82 16.32 -45.93
N GLY A 2 -10.99 16.36 -44.62
CA GLY A 2 -10.85 17.44 -43.67
C GLY A 2 -10.22 16.96 -42.36
N CYS A 3 -9.82 17.95 -41.59
CA CYS A 3 -9.12 17.89 -40.32
C CYS A 3 -10.06 17.64 -39.13
N ASP A 4 -9.45 17.22 -38.04
CA ASP A 4 -9.65 17.67 -36.65
C ASP A 4 -11.03 18.11 -36.15
N GLY A 5 -11.42 17.45 -35.04
CA GLY A 5 -11.53 18.16 -33.77
C GLY A 5 -12.93 18.33 -33.19
N ALA A 6 -13.16 17.72 -32.02
CA ALA A 6 -13.79 18.35 -30.84
C ALA A 6 -13.89 17.30 -29.72
N ARG A 7 -13.09 17.38 -28.66
CA ARG A 7 -13.33 18.21 -27.44
C ARG A 7 -14.62 17.86 -26.69
N GLN A 8 -14.38 17.30 -25.50
CA GLN A 8 -14.89 17.73 -24.21
C GLN A 8 -16.43 17.83 -23.99
N ALA A 9 -16.84 17.09 -22.96
CA ALA A 9 -17.35 17.64 -21.70
C ALA A 9 -18.81 17.29 -21.32
N ALA A 10 -18.90 16.98 -20.02
CA ALA A 10 -19.99 17.29 -19.10
C ALA A 10 -21.28 16.46 -19.28
N VAL A 11 -21.51 15.48 -18.41
CA VAL A 11 -22.15 15.70 -17.08
C VAL A 11 -23.56 16.27 -17.26
N THR A 12 -24.61 15.46 -17.17
CA THR A 12 -25.90 15.94 -16.64
C THR A 12 -26.80 14.79 -16.14
N LEU A 13 -26.98 14.79 -14.81
CA LEU A 13 -28.14 14.38 -14.02
C LEU A 13 -28.87 13.05 -14.27
N VAL A 14 -28.75 12.18 -13.27
CA VAL A 14 -29.89 11.50 -12.65
C VAL A 14 -30.85 12.55 -12.06
N LYS A 15 -32.07 12.67 -12.60
CA LYS A 15 -33.29 13.04 -11.83
C LYS A 15 -34.58 12.94 -12.67
N THR A 16 -35.49 12.11 -12.16
CA THR A 16 -36.96 12.26 -12.14
C THR A 16 -37.78 12.13 -13.44
N GLY A 17 -38.72 11.18 -13.45
CA GLY A 17 -39.85 11.10 -14.40
C GLY A 17 -40.46 9.69 -14.50
N VAL A 18 -41.16 9.20 -13.46
CA VAL A 18 -42.63 9.03 -13.45
C VAL A 18 -43.18 8.09 -14.54
N LEU A 19 -43.52 6.85 -14.15
CA LEU A 19 -44.59 6.08 -14.81
C LEU A 19 -45.67 5.77 -13.77
N VAL A 20 -46.83 6.36 -14.00
CA VAL A 20 -48.10 6.12 -13.32
C VAL A 20 -48.72 4.83 -13.86
N SER A 21 -49.14 3.91 -12.99
CA SER A 21 -50.41 3.20 -13.19
C SER A 21 -50.99 2.69 -11.87
N ARG A 22 -52.20 3.16 -11.57
CA ARG A 22 -53.00 2.92 -10.35
C ARG A 22 -53.93 1.71 -10.52
N ARG A 23 -54.12 0.95 -9.42
CA ARG A 23 -55.39 0.54 -8.75
C ARG A 23 -55.07 -0.73 -7.94
N GLY A 24 -54.94 -0.71 -6.61
CA GLY A 24 -55.92 -0.39 -5.56
C GLY A 24 -56.05 -1.67 -4.70
N GLY A 25 -56.19 -1.71 -3.37
CA GLY A 25 -56.24 -0.76 -2.27
C GLY A 25 -56.55 -1.55 -0.99
N LYS A 26 -56.44 -0.86 0.17
CA LYS A 26 -56.97 -1.21 1.53
C LYS A 26 -56.04 -2.13 2.38
N ARG A 27 -55.25 -1.57 3.33
CA ARG A 27 -55.59 -1.04 4.68
C ARG A 27 -55.74 -2.13 5.75
N LYS A 28 -54.79 -2.18 6.69
CA LYS A 28 -54.92 -2.24 8.17
C LYS A 28 -53.48 -2.38 8.73
N ALA A 29 -52.90 -1.29 9.23
CA ALA A 29 -52.88 -0.88 10.64
C ALA A 29 -52.03 -1.84 11.48
N LEU A 30 -50.78 -1.48 11.82
CA LEU A 30 -50.35 -0.64 12.96
C LEU A 30 -50.41 -1.37 14.31
N LEU A 31 -49.35 -1.12 15.08
CA LEU A 31 -49.19 -1.22 16.54
C LEU A 31 -48.64 -2.53 17.10
N SER A 32 -47.39 -2.51 17.56
CA SER A 32 -47.10 -2.30 18.99
C SER A 32 -45.61 -2.57 19.23
N TYR A 33 -44.74 -1.55 19.31
CA TYR A 33 -44.29 -0.98 20.59
C TYR A 33 -43.79 -2.03 21.59
N CYS A 34 -42.47 -2.10 21.80
CA CYS A 34 -41.85 -1.60 23.03
C CYS A 34 -40.32 -1.68 22.92
N VAL A 35 -39.68 -0.51 22.82
CA VAL A 35 -38.30 -0.29 23.24
C VAL A 35 -38.26 -0.41 24.77
N ILE A 36 -37.11 -0.82 25.32
CA ILE A 36 -36.59 -0.64 26.71
C ILE A 36 -36.38 -1.95 27.51
N ALA A 37 -35.18 -2.02 28.10
CA ALA A 37 -34.57 -3.00 29.02
C ALA A 37 -33.67 -4.01 28.29
N SER A 38 -32.38 -3.75 28.04
CA SER A 38 -31.32 -3.20 28.91
C SER A 38 -31.16 -3.96 30.23
N HIS A 39 -29.90 -4.31 30.49
CA HIS A 39 -29.29 -4.94 31.67
C HIS A 39 -29.22 -6.48 31.64
N SER A 40 -28.11 -7.15 31.92
CA SER A 40 -26.69 -6.82 32.07
C SER A 40 -26.02 -8.15 32.46
N ALA A 41 -24.78 -8.34 32.00
CA ALA A 41 -23.68 -9.02 32.70
C ALA A 41 -23.77 -10.54 32.98
N ALA A 42 -22.94 -11.31 32.26
CA ALA A 42 -21.74 -12.00 32.79
C ALA A 42 -21.07 -12.72 31.60
N ALA A 43 -19.94 -12.29 31.04
CA ALA A 43 -18.59 -12.36 31.63
C ALA A 43 -18.28 -13.71 32.28
N THR A 44 -18.13 -14.76 31.47
CA THR A 44 -17.22 -15.86 31.78
C THR A 44 -16.12 -15.90 30.74
N ALA A 45 -15.00 -15.27 31.11
CA ALA A 45 -13.71 -15.56 30.53
C ALA A 45 -13.37 -17.03 30.83
N ALA A 46 -13.35 -17.85 29.77
CA ALA A 46 -12.58 -19.07 29.73
C ALA A 46 -11.79 -19.03 28.42
N HIS A 47 -10.54 -18.59 28.52
CA HIS A 47 -9.53 -18.80 27.49
C HIS A 47 -9.05 -20.25 27.59
N PRO A 48 -9.34 -21.14 26.63
CA PRO A 48 -8.33 -22.07 26.17
C PRO A 48 -7.41 -21.25 25.26
N GLY A 49 -6.28 -20.84 25.82
CA GLY A 49 -5.19 -20.26 25.07
C GLY A 49 -4.74 -21.23 23.99
N ARG A 50 -4.99 -20.85 22.74
CA ARG A 50 -4.15 -21.01 21.53
C ARG A 50 -5.09 -20.84 20.35
N GLY A 51 -5.24 -19.60 19.90
CA GLY A 51 -5.85 -19.34 18.60
C GLY A 51 -5.04 -20.08 17.56
N GLU A 52 -5.66 -21.07 16.94
CA GLU A 52 -5.21 -21.75 15.73
C GLU A 52 -5.03 -20.67 14.66
N VAL A 53 -3.78 -20.29 14.37
CA VAL A 53 -3.50 -19.48 13.18
C VAL A 53 -3.69 -20.43 12.01
N ILE A 54 -4.85 -20.36 11.35
CA ILE A 54 -5.07 -21.08 10.09
C ILE A 54 -4.18 -20.41 9.05
N MET A 55 -2.90 -20.82 9.04
CA MET A 55 -1.98 -20.57 7.94
C MET A 55 -2.49 -21.42 6.79
N SER A 56 -3.42 -20.86 6.02
CA SER A 56 -4.05 -21.53 4.87
C SER A 56 -2.99 -22.07 3.90
N GLU A 57 -3.10 -23.36 3.55
CA GLU A 57 -2.21 -24.12 2.65
C GLU A 57 -2.05 -23.54 1.23
N ALA A 58 -2.76 -22.46 0.89
CA ALA A 58 -2.61 -21.73 -0.37
C ALA A 58 -1.42 -20.75 -0.41
N ILE A 59 -0.68 -20.54 0.71
CA ILE A 59 0.57 -19.75 0.72
C ILE A 59 1.76 -20.64 1.12
N MET A 60 1.88 -21.79 0.46
CA MET A 60 3.16 -22.50 0.32
C MET A 60 3.63 -22.37 -1.14
N SER A 61 3.63 -21.13 -1.65
CA SER A 61 4.55 -20.80 -2.73
C SER A 61 5.92 -20.72 -2.10
N SER A 62 6.86 -21.56 -2.55
CA SER A 62 8.25 -21.62 -2.12
C SER A 62 9.06 -20.38 -2.56
N GLN A 63 8.54 -19.19 -2.27
CA GLN A 63 9.31 -17.96 -2.38
C GLN A 63 10.18 -17.90 -1.13
N ALA A 64 11.46 -18.23 -1.29
CA ALA A 64 12.44 -17.98 -0.25
C ALA A 64 12.36 -16.48 0.10
N MET A 65 12.08 -16.18 1.37
CA MET A 65 12.14 -14.81 1.88
C MET A 65 13.60 -14.41 1.90
N GLU A 66 14.09 -13.85 0.81
CA GLU A 66 15.44 -13.32 0.70
C GLU A 66 15.46 -11.86 1.15
N THR A 67 16.46 -11.52 1.94
CA THR A 67 16.76 -10.16 2.40
C THR A 67 18.19 -9.81 2.02
N ALA A 68 18.62 -8.58 2.30
CA ALA A 68 20.00 -8.17 2.06
C ALA A 68 21.00 -9.09 2.79
N PRO A 69 22.08 -9.51 2.11
CA PRO A 69 23.13 -10.30 2.74
C PRO A 69 23.96 -9.45 3.71
N PHE A 70 24.69 -10.11 4.60
CA PHE A 70 25.66 -9.45 5.47
C PHE A 70 26.88 -8.94 4.68
N ASP A 71 27.16 -7.63 4.76
CA ASP A 71 28.38 -7.03 4.20
C ASP A 71 29.46 -6.87 5.29
N PRO A 72 30.61 -7.56 5.17
CA PRO A 72 31.72 -7.47 6.12
C PRO A 72 32.31 -6.07 6.30
N ARG A 73 32.06 -5.13 5.38
CA ARG A 73 32.49 -3.72 5.50
C ARG A 73 31.73 -2.98 6.59
N PHE A 74 30.53 -3.46 6.95
CA PHE A 74 29.65 -2.85 7.93
C PHE A 74 29.29 -3.82 9.07
N PRO A 75 30.28 -4.28 9.88
CA PRO A 75 30.07 -5.29 10.91
C PRO A 75 29.34 -4.76 12.16
N ASN A 76 29.21 -3.44 12.30
CA ASN A 76 28.62 -2.81 13.48
C ASN A 76 27.10 -2.89 13.46
N GLN A 77 26.45 -2.81 14.63
CA GLN A 77 24.99 -2.84 14.73
C GLN A 77 24.30 -1.64 14.04
N ASN A 78 24.98 -0.49 13.93
CA ASN A 78 24.43 0.67 13.23
C ASN A 78 24.56 0.53 11.70
N GLN A 79 23.45 0.19 11.04
CA GLN A 79 23.37 -0.02 9.59
C GLN A 79 23.13 1.26 8.77
N THR A 80 23.17 2.45 9.40
CA THR A 80 22.98 3.75 8.71
C THR A 80 23.95 3.93 7.54
N LYS A 81 25.23 3.58 7.74
CA LYS A 81 26.25 3.69 6.69
C LYS A 81 26.03 2.70 5.56
N TYR A 82 25.58 1.49 5.86
CA TYR A 82 25.30 0.46 4.86
C TYR A 82 24.12 0.86 3.97
N CYS A 83 23.04 1.34 4.59
CA CYS A 83 21.89 1.91 3.89
C CYS A 83 22.30 3.06 2.95
N TYR A 84 22.96 4.09 3.49
CA TYR A 84 23.36 5.26 2.71
C TYR A 84 24.30 4.90 1.55
N GLN A 85 25.28 4.02 1.79
CA GLN A 85 26.24 3.61 0.76
C GLN A 85 25.54 2.84 -0.37
N SER A 86 24.63 1.92 -0.02
CA SER A 86 23.88 1.12 -1.01
C SER A 86 22.97 2.00 -1.89
N TYR A 87 22.36 3.04 -1.32
CA TYR A 87 21.58 4.01 -2.07
C TYR A 87 22.46 4.81 -3.05
N VAL A 88 23.60 5.35 -2.59
CA VAL A 88 24.53 6.10 -3.45
C VAL A 88 25.10 5.23 -4.56
N ASP A 89 25.42 3.97 -4.26
CA ASP A 89 25.96 3.02 -5.24
C ASP A 89 24.92 2.66 -6.31
N PHE A 90 23.65 2.50 -5.94
CA PHE A 90 22.57 2.33 -6.91
C PHE A 90 22.48 3.52 -7.87
N GLN A 91 22.49 4.74 -7.35
CA GLN A 91 22.38 5.95 -8.17
C GLN A 91 23.60 6.14 -9.07
N ARG A 92 24.82 5.85 -8.58
CA ARG A 92 26.04 5.86 -9.40
C ARG A 92 25.99 4.79 -10.49
N CYS A 93 25.49 3.61 -10.16
CA CYS A 93 25.35 2.50 -11.09
C CYS A 93 24.41 2.85 -12.24
N GLN A 94 23.23 3.42 -11.94
CA GLN A 94 22.30 3.91 -12.96
C GLN A 94 22.94 4.98 -13.86
N LYS A 95 23.67 5.96 -13.30
CA LYS A 95 24.33 7.01 -14.09
C LYS A 95 25.42 6.49 -15.02
N LEU A 96 26.20 5.49 -14.59
CA LEU A 96 27.36 4.98 -15.35
C LEU A 96 26.98 3.89 -16.36
N LYS A 97 26.00 3.05 -16.03
CA LYS A 97 25.67 1.84 -16.80
C LYS A 97 24.28 1.87 -17.45
N GLY A 98 23.39 2.75 -17.00
CA GLY A 98 21.99 2.77 -17.41
C GLY A 98 21.12 1.76 -16.67
N ASP A 99 19.84 1.73 -17.00
CA ASP A 99 18.80 1.01 -16.25
C ASP A 99 18.84 -0.52 -16.46
N ASP A 100 19.48 -0.98 -17.54
CA ASP A 100 19.49 -2.40 -17.96
C ASP A 100 20.59 -3.23 -17.29
N TYR A 101 21.40 -2.66 -16.40
CA TYR A 101 22.50 -3.37 -15.76
C TYR A 101 22.02 -4.17 -14.54
N GLU A 102 21.96 -5.50 -14.71
CA GLU A 102 21.47 -6.45 -13.70
C GLU A 102 22.15 -6.30 -12.32
N PRO A 103 23.48 -6.06 -12.22
CA PRO A 103 24.11 -5.83 -10.91
C PRO A 103 23.69 -4.53 -10.22
N CYS A 104 23.12 -3.53 -10.92
CA CYS A 104 22.52 -2.37 -10.23
C CYS A 104 21.29 -2.79 -9.41
N GLN A 105 20.56 -3.82 -9.85
CA GLN A 105 19.36 -4.30 -9.15
C GLN A 105 19.69 -4.92 -7.79
N TYR A 106 20.91 -5.43 -7.60
CA TYR A 106 21.39 -5.88 -6.30
C TYR A 106 21.35 -4.73 -5.28
N PHE A 107 21.94 -3.57 -5.62
CA PHE A 107 21.93 -2.40 -4.73
C PHE A 107 20.51 -1.90 -4.45
N LYS A 108 19.63 -1.99 -5.46
CA LYS A 108 18.20 -1.66 -5.31
C LYS A 108 17.52 -2.50 -4.23
N LYS A 109 17.69 -3.82 -4.28
CA LYS A 109 17.15 -4.74 -3.27
C LYS A 109 17.71 -4.44 -1.88
N VAL A 110 19.02 -4.18 -1.79
CA VAL A 110 19.70 -3.92 -0.52
C VAL A 110 19.17 -2.66 0.15
N PHE A 111 19.19 -1.50 -0.52
CA PHE A 111 18.75 -0.26 0.14
C PHE A 111 17.24 -0.30 0.47
N GLN A 112 16.40 -0.95 -0.35
CA GLN A 112 14.96 -1.10 -0.07
C GLN A 112 14.68 -1.95 1.18
N SER A 113 15.56 -2.91 1.51
CA SER A 113 15.36 -3.78 2.68
C SER A 113 15.90 -3.19 3.99
N ILE A 114 16.91 -2.31 3.92
CA ILE A 114 17.63 -1.81 5.12
C ILE A 114 17.29 -0.36 5.43
N CYS A 115 17.03 0.45 4.40
CA CYS A 115 16.75 1.86 4.60
C CYS A 115 15.30 2.10 5.05
N PRO A 116 15.07 3.03 5.98
CA PRO A 116 13.74 3.57 6.22
C PRO A 116 13.21 4.27 4.97
N ASN A 117 11.97 4.01 4.56
CA ASN A 117 11.35 4.63 3.37
C ASN A 117 11.39 6.16 3.43
N ALA A 118 11.16 6.74 4.61
CA ALA A 118 11.20 8.18 4.83
C ALA A 118 12.59 8.83 4.56
N TRP A 119 13.67 8.05 4.54
CA TRP A 119 14.99 8.56 4.13
C TRP A 119 15.17 8.50 2.63
N VAL A 120 14.73 7.39 2.02
CA VAL A 120 14.78 7.19 0.57
C VAL A 120 13.99 8.28 -0.15
N GLU A 121 12.74 8.52 0.26
CA GLU A 121 11.89 9.58 -0.31
C GLU A 121 12.55 10.97 -0.23
N LYS A 122 13.14 11.32 0.91
CA LYS A 122 13.84 12.60 1.08
C LYS A 122 15.08 12.71 0.19
N TRP A 123 15.81 11.62 -0.01
CA TRP A 123 16.97 11.63 -0.88
C TRP A 123 16.59 11.66 -2.36
N ASP A 124 15.48 11.03 -2.74
CA ASP A 124 14.91 11.10 -4.08
C ASP A 124 14.48 12.55 -4.39
N GLU A 125 13.76 13.22 -3.48
CA GLU A 125 13.44 14.64 -3.60
C GLU A 125 14.70 15.53 -3.72
N GLN A 126 15.75 15.24 -2.94
CA GLN A 126 17.01 15.98 -3.05
C GLN A 126 17.73 15.76 -4.37
N LEU A 127 17.60 14.57 -4.97
CA LEU A 127 18.15 14.25 -6.28
C LEU A 127 17.43 15.00 -7.39
N GLU A 128 16.10 14.98 -7.37
CA GLU A 128 15.27 15.71 -8.34
C GLU A 128 15.51 17.22 -8.27
N ASN A 129 15.70 17.75 -7.06
CA ASN A 129 16.02 19.16 -6.82
C ASN A 129 17.50 19.51 -7.05
N GLY A 130 18.38 18.54 -7.28
CA GLY A 130 19.83 18.77 -7.44
C GLY A 130 20.56 19.24 -6.16
N SER A 131 19.95 19.09 -4.99
CA SER A 131 20.49 19.50 -3.68
C SER A 131 21.15 18.35 -2.90
N PHE A 132 21.32 17.18 -3.50
CA PHE A 132 21.88 16.02 -2.82
C PHE A 132 23.37 16.23 -2.45
N PRO A 133 23.77 16.05 -1.18
CA PRO A 133 25.12 16.36 -0.72
C PRO A 133 26.20 15.34 -1.13
N GLY A 134 25.80 14.15 -1.59
CA GLY A 134 26.72 13.08 -1.98
C GLY A 134 27.17 13.14 -3.45
N LYS A 135 28.36 12.61 -3.73
CA LYS A 135 28.92 12.53 -5.09
C LYS A 135 28.39 11.30 -5.83
N ILE A 136 27.45 11.52 -6.74
CA ILE A 136 26.78 10.49 -7.56
C ILE A 136 27.20 10.63 -9.01
#